data_AF-A0A373ZWL1-F1
#
_entry.id   AF-A0A373ZWL1-F1
#
_cell.length_a   1.000
_cell.length_b   1.000
_cell.length_c   1.000
_cell.angle_alpha   90.00
_cell.angle_beta   90.00
_cell.angle_gamma   90.00
#
_symmetry.space_group_name_H-M   'P 1'
#
loop_
_entity.id
_entity.type
_entity.pdbx_description
1 polymer ?
#
loop_
_entity_poly.entity_id
_entity_poly.type
_entity_poly.pdbx_seq_one_letter_code
_entity_poly.pdbx_strand_id
1 'polypeptide(L)' 'MTMDKLIENICSACHCGKCKAQRYLDSEIQNLRELRDTGELRYDDLEAACSNLGVDFDCTEYFATALSLS' A
#
# COMPACT_ATOMS: atom_id res chain seq x y z
N MET A 1 9.46 -7.66 -0.89
CA MET A 1 8.58 -8.09 0.23
C MET A 1 7.45 -8.98 -0.30
N THR A 2 6.99 -9.99 0.45
CA THR A 2 5.86 -10.85 0.03
C THR A 2 4.53 -10.29 0.52
N MET A 3 3.44 -10.64 -0.18
CA MET A 3 2.06 -10.27 0.18
C MET A 3 1.67 -10.69 1.60
N ASP A 4 1.95 -11.93 1.98
CA ASP A 4 1.58 -12.45 3.30
C ASP A 4 2.25 -11.65 4.44
N LYS A 5 3.53 -11.30 4.25
CA LYS A 5 4.28 -10.51 5.23
C LYS A 5 3.77 -9.07 5.33
N LEU A 6 3.37 -8.48 4.21
CA LEU A 6 2.74 -7.17 4.20
C LEU A 6 1.42 -7.18 4.98
N ILE A 7 0.55 -8.16 4.71
CA ILE A 7 -0.73 -8.30 5.43
C ILE A 7 -0.54 -8.50 6.92
N GLU A 8 0.46 -9.30 7.33
CA GLU A 8 0.80 -9.48 8.75
C GLU A 8 1.28 -8.19 9.42
N ASN A 9 2.12 -7.41 8.74
CA ASN A 9 2.58 -6.11 9.23
C ASN A 9 1.41 -5.13 9.42
N ILE A 10 0.49 -5.06 8.45
CA ILE A 10 -0.71 -4.22 8.54
C ILE A 10 -1.61 -4.68 9.69
N CYS A 11 -1.79 -5.99 9.88
CA CYS A 11 -2.58 -6.53 10.99
C CYS A 11 -1.99 -6.09 12.35
N SER A 12 -0.66 -6.12 12.48
CA SER A 12 0.06 -5.69 13.68
C SER A 12 -0.11 -4.18 13.93
N ALA A 13 0.10 -3.36 12.89
CA ALA A 13 0.03 -1.91 13.02
C ALA A 13 -1.40 -1.40 13.31
N CYS A 14 -2.37 -1.88 12.54
CA CYS A 14 -3.76 -1.45 12.65
C CYS A 14 -4.58 -2.22 13.70
N HIS A 15 -3.97 -3.17 14.42
CA HIS A 15 -4.62 -4.06 15.39
C HIS A 15 -5.90 -4.69 14.82
N CYS A 16 -5.78 -5.25 13.61
CA CYS A 16 -6.92 -5.76 12.84
C CYS A 16 -6.66 -7.17 12.30
N GLY A 17 -7.72 -7.85 11.87
CA GLY A 17 -7.60 -9.17 11.24
C GLY A 17 -7.26 -9.09 9.75
N LYS A 18 -6.78 -10.20 9.18
CA LYS A 18 -6.35 -10.31 7.76
C LYS A 18 -7.35 -9.76 6.75
N CYS A 19 -8.64 -10.03 6.92
CA CYS A 19 -9.68 -9.51 6.02
C CYS A 19 -9.76 -7.99 6.04
N LYS A 20 -9.53 -7.34 7.19
CA LYS A 20 -9.56 -5.88 7.29
C LYS A 20 -8.27 -5.27 6.74
N ALA A 21 -7.13 -5.88 7.05
CA ALA A 21 -5.83 -5.50 6.50
C ALA A 21 -5.81 -5.56 4.96
N GLN A 22 -6.37 -6.61 4.37
CA GLN A 22 -6.51 -6.74 2.91
C GLN A 22 -7.34 -5.58 2.33
N ARG A 23 -8.46 -5.23 2.97
CA ARG A 23 -9.29 -4.11 2.51
C ARG A 23 -8.57 -2.76 2.59
N TYR A 24 -7.76 -2.54 3.63
CA TYR A 24 -6.92 -1.35 3.70
C TYR A 24 -5.90 -1.30 2.57
N LEU A 25 -5.19 -2.42 2.33
CA LEU A 25 -4.24 -2.52 1.23
C LEU A 25 -4.91 -2.28 -0.14
N ASP A 26 -6.07 -2.90 -0.38
CA ASP A 26 -6.82 -2.75 -1.62
C ASP A 26 -7.29 -1.30 -1.82
N SER A 27 -7.71 -0.61 -0.76
CA SER A 27 -8.09 0.80 -0.80
C SER A 27 -6.91 1.71 -1.17
N GLU A 28 -5.73 1.50 -0.58
CA GLU A 28 -4.54 2.29 -0.95
C GLU A 28 -4.11 2.03 -2.39
N ILE A 29 -4.13 0.77 -2.85
CA ILE A 29 -3.82 0.43 -4.25
C ILE A 29 -4.80 1.13 -5.20
N GLN A 30 -6.09 1.13 -4.88
CA GLN A 30 -7.10 1.79 -5.70
C GLN A 30 -6.90 3.31 -5.75
N ASN A 31 -6.62 3.95 -4.62
CA ASN A 31 -6.32 5.38 -4.55
C ASN A 31 -5.09 5.74 -5.41
N LEU A 32 -4.01 4.96 -5.30
CA LEU A 32 -2.80 5.20 -6.09
C LEU A 32 -3.02 4.98 -7.59
N ARG A 33 -3.90 4.04 -7.98
CA ARG A 33 -4.29 3.86 -9.40
C ARG A 33 -5.03 5.07 -9.93
N GLU A 34 -5.93 5.65 -9.15
CA GLU A 34 -6.67 6.85 -9.55
C GLU A 34 -5.72 8.05 -9.72
N LEU A 35 -4.75 8.22 -8.82
CA LEU A 35 -3.69 9.23 -8.95
C LEU A 35 -2.84 8.99 -10.20
N ARG A 36 -2.46 7.73 -10.47
CA ARG A 36 -1.69 7.37 -11.67
C ARG A 36 -2.46 7.71 -12.94
N ASP A 37 -3.72 7.31 -13.00
CA ASP A 37 -4.56 7.44 -14.20
C ASP A 37 -4.90 8.90 -14.50
N THR A 38 -4.86 9.78 -13.48
CA THR A 38 -4.99 11.24 -13.62
C THR A 38 -3.66 11.95 -13.87
N GLY A 39 -2.53 11.25 -13.80
CA GLY A 39 -1.19 11.82 -13.96
C GLY A 39 -0.69 12.62 -12.74
N GLU A 40 -1.40 12.53 -11.62
CA GLU A 40 -1.08 13.25 -10.38
C GLU A 40 -0.24 12.42 -9.40
N LEU A 41 0.01 11.15 -9.70
CA LEU A 41 0.79 10.26 -8.82
C LEU A 41 2.23 10.78 -8.62
N ARG A 42 2.61 10.92 -7.35
CA ARG A 42 3.96 11.26 -6.91
C ARG A 42 4.54 10.14 -6.06
N TYR A 43 5.86 10.16 -5.88
CA TYR A 43 6.54 9.22 -5.01
C TYR A 43 6.06 9.34 -3.55
N ASP A 44 5.83 10.58 -3.09
CA ASP A 44 5.28 10.89 -1.76
C ASP A 44 3.93 10.21 -1.49
N ASP A 45 3.12 9.96 -2.52
CA ASP A 45 1.84 9.24 -2.36
C ASP A 45 2.07 7.76 -2.01
N LEU A 46 3.15 7.15 -2.53
CA LEU A 46 3.54 5.79 -2.16
C LEU A 46 3.99 5.73 -0.69
N GLU A 47 4.77 6.71 -0.24
CA GLU A 47 5.20 6.82 1.17
C GLU A 47 4.00 7.09 2.11
N ALA A 48 3.05 7.91 1.67
CA ALA A 48 1.80 8.16 2.37
C ALA A 48 0.97 6.88 2.52
N ALA A 49 0.84 6.08 1.47
CA ALA A 49 0.16 4.79 1.52
C ALA A 49 0.83 3.81 2.52
N CYS A 50 2.17 3.76 2.55
CA CYS A 50 2.89 2.98 3.57
C CYS A 50 2.57 3.47 5.00
N SER A 51 2.58 4.79 5.20
CA SER A 51 2.27 5.42 6.48
C SER A 51 0.83 5.16 6.93
N ASN A 52 -0.15 5.24 6.01
CA ASN A 52 -1.56 4.95 6.27
C ASN A 52 -1.79 3.51 6.74
N LEU A 53 -1.00 2.58 6.20
CA LEU A 53 -1.03 1.16 6.55
C LEU A 53 -0.18 0.82 7.77
N GLY A 54 0.58 1.78 8.30
CA GLY A 54 1.51 1.58 9.41
C GLY A 54 2.65 0.61 9.09
N VAL A 55 3.12 0.61 7.84
CA VAL A 55 4.23 -0.24 7.36
C VAL A 55 5.42 0.60 6.94
N ASP A 56 6.61 0.00 6.92
CA ASP A 56 7.84 0.67 6.51
C ASP A 56 7.83 1.09 5.03
N PHE A 57 8.66 2.09 4.70
CA PHE A 57 8.79 2.62 3.33
C PHE A 57 9.35 1.63 2.31
N ASP A 58 9.89 0.48 2.75
CA ASP A 58 10.20 -0.65 1.87
C ASP A 58 8.94 -1.19 1.13
N CYS A 59 7.73 -0.85 1.61
CA CYS A 59 6.48 -1.16 0.93
C CYS A 59 6.22 -0.30 -0.31
N THR A 60 6.95 0.79 -0.53
CA THR A 60 6.83 1.60 -1.76
C THR A 60 7.13 0.79 -3.01
N GLU A 61 8.11 -0.13 -2.97
CA GLU A 61 8.45 -1.02 -4.08
C GLU A 61 7.29 -1.95 -4.43
N TYR A 62 6.59 -2.48 -3.42
CA TYR A 62 5.41 -3.31 -3.63
C TYR A 62 4.29 -2.53 -4.36
N PHE A 63 4.03 -1.28 -3.97
CA PHE A 63 3.05 -0.44 -4.65
C PHE A 63 3.49 -0.10 -6.08
N ALA A 64 4.76 0.22 -6.30
CA ALA A 64 5.29 0.49 -7.64
C ALA A 64 5.08 -0.70 -8.59
N THR A 65 5.37 -1.93 -8.13
CA THR A 65 5.08 -3.15 -8.91
C THR A 65 3.57 -3.36 -9.12
N ALA A 66 2.73 -3.16 -8.10
CA ALA A 66 1.27 -3.32 -8.20
C ALA A 66 0.60 -2.30 -9.15
N LEU A 67 1.25 -1.15 -9.37
CA LEU A 67 0.86 -0.09 -10.29
C LEU A 67 1.50 -0.23 -11.68
N SER A 68 2.39 -1.22 -11.87
CA SER A 68 3.18 -1.42 -13.09
C SER A 68 4.05 -0.22 -13.46
N LEU A 69 4.66 0.41 -12.45
CA LEU A 69 5.60 1.52 -12.62
C LEU A 69 7.06 1.04 -12.78
N SER A 70 7.31 -0.25 -12.58
CA SER A 70 8.62 -0.93 -12.67
C SER A 70 8.84 -1.62 -14.01
#